data_AF-A0AAE7URR7-F1
#
_entry.id   AF-A0AAE7URR7-F1
#
_cell.length_a   1.000
_cell.length_b   1.000
_cell.length_c   1.000
_cell.angle_alpha   90.00
_cell.angle_beta   90.00
_cell.angle_gamma   90.00
#
_symmetry.space_group_name_H-M   'P 1'
#
loop_
_entity.id
_entity.type
_entity.pdbx_description
1 polymer ?
#
loop_
_entity_poly.entity_id
_entity_poly.type
_entity_poly.pdbx_seq_one_letter_code
_entity_poly.pdbx_strand_id
1 'polypeptide(L)'
;MLLLLEEAVDYGTMQPENRLGVFVALGEMVADDGGYGFSVRDTEMGRTLYGNWHEVMRWWMGVPGAVGPEPRELRAWQIFTTDNFEFRLGVAIGAVVARAWSQGAGDVLATPTIDTWKATTGLPWFAFWAKELLRWGTLDPFVAFALSLGVAKSRPEADAMRAQYIAWLDEELIIWNGEDQIDPSNLLAWSRTLRVQQVDSPRRAPIAAALSGTDGRGGRYAVIPVRSGERIRWLDASGFRLAVSNAPEGFPRPPGKRTITTSSSRVVTSLLYADEVSRHERLSNREVVAERAHVP
;
A
#
# COMPACT_ATOMS: atom_id res chain seq x y z
N MET A 1 -12.35 -8.77 -23.22
CA MET A 1 -11.75 -8.21 -22.00
C MET A 1 -12.85 -7.75 -21.07
N LEU A 2 -13.77 -6.86 -21.50
CA LEU A 2 -14.93 -6.46 -20.69
C LEU A 2 -15.70 -7.66 -20.09
N LEU A 3 -16.08 -8.63 -20.93
CA LEU A 3 -16.75 -9.86 -20.50
C LEU A 3 -16.00 -10.64 -19.41
N LEU A 4 -14.67 -10.77 -19.53
CA LEU A 4 -13.86 -11.42 -18.49
C LEU A 4 -13.84 -10.65 -17.16
N LEU A 5 -13.93 -9.31 -17.22
CA LEU A 5 -14.04 -8.48 -16.02
C LEU A 5 -15.43 -8.60 -15.40
N GLU A 6 -16.49 -8.66 -16.21
CA GLU A 6 -17.88 -8.82 -15.78
C GLU A 6 -18.11 -10.19 -15.11
N GLU A 7 -17.51 -11.26 -15.64
CA GLU A 7 -17.67 -12.63 -15.14
C GLU A 7 -16.89 -12.92 -13.84
N ALA A 8 -15.98 -12.04 -13.43
CA ALA A 8 -15.12 -12.23 -12.26
C ALA A 8 -15.82 -11.91 -10.91
N VAL A 9 -17.14 -12.09 -10.82
CA VAL A 9 -17.97 -11.79 -9.63
C VAL A 9 -17.57 -12.58 -8.38
N ASP A 10 -17.06 -13.80 -8.55
CA ASP A 10 -16.68 -14.67 -7.41
C ASP A 10 -15.18 -14.60 -7.08
N TYR A 11 -14.45 -13.62 -7.63
CA TYR A 11 -12.99 -13.56 -7.50
C TYR A 11 -12.51 -13.64 -6.03
N GLY A 12 -13.25 -13.02 -5.11
CA GLY A 12 -12.92 -13.02 -3.69
C GLY A 12 -12.87 -14.40 -3.04
N THR A 13 -13.64 -15.39 -3.51
CA THR A 13 -13.65 -16.77 -2.97
C THR A 13 -12.87 -17.76 -3.82
N MET A 14 -12.40 -17.35 -5.00
CA MET A 14 -11.60 -18.20 -5.88
C MET A 14 -10.29 -18.64 -5.23
N GLN A 15 -9.89 -19.88 -5.50
CA GLN A 15 -8.57 -20.40 -5.17
C GLN A 15 -7.47 -19.70 -6.00
N PRO A 16 -6.21 -19.64 -5.51
CA PRO A 16 -5.13 -18.91 -6.18
C PRO A 16 -4.95 -19.25 -7.67
N GLU A 17 -5.05 -20.52 -8.03
CA GLU A 17 -4.94 -20.98 -9.43
C GLU A 17 -6.06 -20.43 -10.31
N ASN A 18 -7.29 -20.38 -9.79
CA ASN A 18 -8.43 -19.82 -10.54
C ASN A 18 -8.30 -18.30 -10.68
N ARG A 19 -7.83 -17.62 -9.64
CA ARG A 19 -7.52 -16.18 -9.69
C ARG A 19 -6.44 -15.88 -10.73
N LEU A 20 -5.37 -16.69 -10.76
CA LEU A 20 -4.33 -16.60 -11.80
C LEU A 20 -4.94 -16.80 -13.19
N GLY A 21 -5.84 -17.77 -13.35
CA GLY A 21 -6.53 -18.04 -14.61
C GLY A 21 -7.22 -16.81 -15.20
N VAL A 22 -7.81 -15.95 -14.36
CA VAL A 22 -8.41 -14.68 -14.80
C VAL A 22 -7.35 -13.75 -15.41
N PHE A 23 -6.20 -13.58 -14.76
CA PHE A 23 -5.12 -12.74 -15.27
C PHE A 23 -4.46 -13.31 -16.53
N VAL A 24 -4.32 -14.63 -16.61
CA VAL A 24 -3.84 -15.32 -17.80
C VAL A 24 -4.79 -15.07 -18.96
N ALA A 25 -6.10 -15.25 -18.77
CA ALA A 25 -7.09 -14.99 -19.80
C ALA A 25 -7.08 -13.52 -20.27
N LEU A 26 -6.90 -12.57 -19.35
CA LEU A 26 -6.73 -11.15 -19.70
C LEU A 26 -5.42 -10.88 -20.46
N GLY A 27 -4.33 -11.54 -20.08
CA GLY A 27 -3.02 -11.45 -20.72
C GLY A 27 -3.03 -11.98 -22.15
N GLU A 28 -3.65 -13.13 -22.39
CA GLU A 28 -3.84 -13.74 -23.71
C GLU A 28 -4.55 -12.80 -24.70
N MET A 29 -5.47 -11.96 -24.21
CA MET A 29 -6.14 -10.97 -25.07
C MET A 29 -5.24 -9.82 -25.53
N VAL A 30 -4.10 -9.63 -24.89
CA VAL A 30 -3.20 -8.48 -25.13
C VAL A 30 -1.87 -8.94 -25.71
N ALA A 31 -1.35 -10.12 -25.31
CA ALA A 31 0.02 -10.54 -25.55
C ALA A 31 0.43 -10.42 -27.02
N ASP A 32 -0.36 -10.99 -27.94
CA ASP A 32 -0.04 -11.06 -29.36
C ASP A 32 -0.54 -9.86 -30.20
N ASP A 33 -1.01 -8.78 -29.57
CA ASP A 33 -1.43 -7.58 -30.32
C ASP A 33 -0.23 -6.90 -30.99
N GLY A 34 -0.23 -6.87 -32.33
CA GLY A 34 0.93 -6.44 -33.14
C GLY A 34 1.33 -4.96 -33.04
N GLY A 35 0.56 -4.12 -32.34
CA GLY A 35 0.88 -2.71 -32.12
C GLY A 35 1.16 -2.35 -30.66
N TYR A 36 0.52 -3.05 -29.73
CA TYR A 36 0.52 -2.71 -28.31
C TYR A 36 0.86 -3.89 -27.38
N GLY A 37 0.82 -5.12 -27.87
CA GLY A 37 0.98 -6.33 -27.08
C GLY A 37 2.31 -6.46 -26.36
N PHE A 38 2.50 -7.61 -25.71
CA PHE A 38 3.67 -7.85 -24.88
C PHE A 38 4.95 -7.69 -25.71
N SER A 39 5.86 -6.89 -25.18
CA SER A 39 7.06 -6.46 -25.86
C SER A 39 8.27 -7.00 -25.12
N VAL A 40 9.18 -7.57 -25.90
CA VAL A 40 10.49 -8.02 -25.41
C VAL A 40 11.58 -7.48 -26.30
N ARG A 41 12.79 -7.37 -25.74
CA ARG A 41 13.98 -7.11 -26.55
C ARG A 41 14.26 -8.35 -27.39
N ASP A 42 14.78 -8.15 -28.60
CA ASP A 42 15.16 -9.25 -29.49
C ASP A 42 16.48 -9.91 -29.03
N THR A 43 16.40 -10.60 -27.90
CA THR A 43 17.47 -11.39 -27.30
C THR A 43 16.93 -12.77 -26.98
N GLU A 44 17.82 -13.76 -26.82
CA GLU A 44 17.42 -15.10 -26.42
C GLU A 44 16.61 -15.08 -25.13
N MET A 45 17.09 -14.37 -24.10
CA MET A 45 16.36 -14.18 -22.84
C MET A 45 14.99 -13.54 -23.05
N GLY A 46 14.89 -12.50 -23.89
CA GLY A 46 13.62 -11.84 -24.19
C GLY A 46 12.61 -12.79 -24.84
N ARG A 47 13.04 -13.57 -25.84
CA ARG A 47 12.18 -14.56 -26.51
C ARG A 47 11.78 -15.71 -25.58
N THR A 48 12.68 -16.17 -24.71
CA THR A 48 12.37 -17.18 -23.69
C THR A 48 11.33 -16.68 -22.69
N LEU A 49 11.50 -15.43 -22.20
CA LEU A 49 10.53 -14.82 -21.30
C LEU A 49 9.16 -14.64 -21.93
N TYR A 50 9.12 -14.19 -23.19
CA TYR A 50 7.86 -14.10 -23.94
C TYR A 50 7.23 -15.48 -24.10
N GLY A 51 7.97 -16.49 -24.57
CA GLY A 51 7.45 -17.84 -24.75
C GLY A 51 6.98 -18.52 -23.45
N ASN A 52 7.46 -18.05 -22.30
CA ASN A 52 7.12 -18.59 -20.98
C ASN A 52 6.43 -17.56 -20.06
N TRP A 53 5.74 -16.57 -20.63
CA TRP A 53 5.21 -15.45 -19.84
C TRP A 53 4.20 -15.87 -18.77
N HIS A 54 3.50 -16.99 -18.97
CA HIS A 54 2.59 -17.59 -17.99
C HIS A 54 3.27 -17.91 -16.66
N GLU A 55 4.46 -18.52 -16.70
CA GLU A 55 5.23 -18.84 -15.49
C GLU A 55 5.80 -17.58 -14.84
N VAL A 56 6.19 -16.59 -15.66
CA VAL A 56 6.60 -15.28 -15.14
C VAL A 56 5.43 -14.61 -14.40
N MET A 57 4.20 -14.71 -14.92
CA MET A 57 3.01 -14.21 -14.25
C MET A 57 2.70 -14.99 -12.97
N ARG A 58 2.80 -16.33 -13.01
CA ARG A 58 2.61 -17.20 -11.84
C ARG A 58 3.56 -16.81 -10.70
N TRP A 59 4.84 -16.62 -11.01
CA TRP A 59 5.84 -16.13 -10.06
C TRP A 59 5.52 -14.72 -9.56
N TRP A 60 5.26 -13.79 -10.48
CA TRP A 60 5.04 -12.39 -10.14
C TRP A 60 3.87 -12.21 -9.19
N MET A 61 2.76 -12.87 -9.49
CA MET A 61 1.49 -12.82 -8.75
C MET A 61 1.55 -13.58 -7.42
N GLY A 62 2.69 -14.20 -7.09
CA GLY A 62 2.93 -14.84 -5.80
C GLY A 62 2.13 -16.12 -5.59
N VAL A 63 1.87 -16.88 -6.65
CA VAL A 63 1.10 -18.12 -6.54
C VAL A 63 1.87 -19.15 -5.70
N PRO A 64 1.21 -19.90 -4.79
CA PRO A 64 1.88 -20.94 -4.02
C PRO A 64 2.65 -21.93 -4.90
N GLY A 65 3.90 -22.19 -4.53
CA GLY A 65 4.80 -23.10 -5.25
C GLY A 65 5.32 -22.58 -6.60
N ALA A 66 5.06 -21.32 -6.97
CA ALA A 66 5.62 -20.74 -8.19
C ALA A 66 7.16 -20.73 -8.15
N VAL A 67 7.77 -21.21 -9.23
CA VAL A 67 9.24 -21.22 -9.37
C VAL A 67 9.67 -19.84 -9.84
N GLY A 68 10.58 -19.22 -9.07
CA GLY A 68 11.19 -17.95 -9.44
C GLY A 68 12.41 -18.09 -10.33
N PRO A 69 12.90 -16.97 -10.90
CA PRO A 69 14.13 -16.97 -11.67
C PRO A 69 15.35 -17.27 -10.81
N GLU A 70 16.39 -17.77 -11.46
CA GLU A 70 17.74 -17.72 -10.90
C GLU A 70 18.13 -16.26 -10.59
N PRO A 71 18.93 -15.99 -9.54
CA PRO A 71 19.28 -14.61 -9.15
C PRO A 71 19.85 -13.74 -10.27
N ARG A 72 20.59 -14.34 -11.21
CA ARG A 72 21.16 -13.65 -12.38
C ARG A 72 20.10 -13.21 -13.40
N GLU A 73 18.94 -13.86 -13.43
CA GLU A 73 17.84 -13.61 -14.36
C GLU A 73 16.75 -12.72 -13.74
N LEU A 74 16.76 -12.54 -12.42
CA LEU A 74 15.77 -11.76 -11.68
C LEU A 74 15.50 -10.38 -12.29
N ARG A 75 16.56 -9.67 -12.69
CA ARG A 75 16.40 -8.34 -13.29
C ARG A 75 15.67 -8.39 -14.64
N ALA A 76 15.89 -9.41 -15.45
CA ALA A 76 15.20 -9.56 -16.73
C ALA A 76 13.71 -9.88 -16.52
N TRP A 77 13.40 -10.75 -15.56
CA TRP A 77 12.02 -11.06 -15.16
C TRP A 77 11.30 -9.82 -14.61
N GLN A 78 11.96 -9.03 -13.76
CA GLN A 78 11.39 -7.77 -13.25
C GLN A 78 11.08 -6.78 -14.36
N ILE A 79 11.99 -6.58 -15.32
CA ILE A 79 11.75 -5.71 -16.48
C ILE A 79 10.56 -6.22 -17.29
N PHE A 80 10.51 -7.52 -17.57
CA PHE A 80 9.40 -8.12 -18.30
C PHE A 80 8.06 -7.88 -17.59
N THR A 81 8.00 -8.15 -16.29
CA THR A 81 6.81 -7.90 -15.46
C THR A 81 6.37 -6.44 -15.52
N THR A 82 7.28 -5.51 -15.28
CA THR A 82 6.95 -4.08 -15.26
C THR A 82 6.46 -3.60 -16.62
N ASP A 83 7.13 -3.98 -17.71
CA ASP A 83 6.78 -3.53 -19.05
C ASP A 83 5.49 -4.19 -19.55
N ASN A 84 5.28 -5.48 -19.28
CA ASN A 84 4.18 -6.24 -19.88
C ASN A 84 2.96 -6.40 -18.96
N PHE A 85 3.16 -6.77 -17.69
CA PHE A 85 2.05 -7.00 -16.76
C PHE A 85 1.57 -5.70 -16.13
N GLU A 86 2.47 -4.95 -15.49
CA GLU A 86 2.07 -3.72 -14.80
C GLU A 86 1.66 -2.63 -15.78
N PHE A 87 2.46 -2.40 -16.82
CA PHE A 87 2.20 -1.35 -17.80
C PHE A 87 1.23 -1.80 -18.89
N ARG A 88 1.61 -2.73 -19.78
CA ARG A 88 0.79 -3.01 -20.96
C ARG A 88 -0.58 -3.58 -20.64
N LEU A 89 -0.62 -4.70 -19.90
CA LEU A 89 -1.87 -5.31 -19.45
C LEU A 89 -2.65 -4.37 -18.53
N GLY A 90 -1.98 -3.71 -17.58
CA GLY A 90 -2.62 -2.75 -16.68
C GLY A 90 -3.30 -1.57 -17.40
N VAL A 91 -2.71 -1.06 -18.48
CA VAL A 91 -3.33 -0.01 -19.32
C VAL A 91 -4.49 -0.56 -20.16
N ALA A 92 -4.38 -1.77 -20.71
CA ALA A 92 -5.48 -2.39 -21.45
C ALA A 92 -6.72 -2.58 -20.56
N ILE A 93 -6.52 -3.12 -19.35
CA ILE A 93 -7.58 -3.25 -18.33
C ILE A 93 -8.12 -1.86 -17.96
N GLY A 94 -7.22 -0.90 -17.67
CA GLY A 94 -7.60 0.46 -17.30
C GLY A 94 -8.43 1.17 -18.37
N ALA A 95 -8.14 0.94 -19.66
CA ALA A 95 -8.90 1.50 -20.76
C ALA A 95 -10.33 0.93 -20.84
N VAL A 96 -10.49 -0.38 -20.60
CA VAL A 96 -11.81 -1.03 -20.57
C VAL A 96 -12.64 -0.52 -19.39
N VAL A 97 -12.03 -0.45 -18.22
CA VAL A 97 -12.66 0.09 -17.00
C VAL A 97 -13.05 1.56 -17.18
N ALA A 98 -12.15 2.40 -17.72
CA ALA A 98 -12.43 3.81 -17.98
C ALA A 98 -13.60 3.97 -18.97
N ARG A 99 -13.66 3.12 -20.01
CA ARG A 99 -14.78 3.10 -20.94
C ARG A 99 -16.09 2.73 -20.25
N ALA A 100 -16.11 1.69 -19.40
CA ALA A 100 -17.30 1.29 -18.65
C ALA A 100 -17.80 2.44 -17.76
N TRP A 101 -16.88 3.12 -17.07
CA TRP A 101 -17.21 4.31 -16.28
C TRP A 101 -17.79 5.44 -17.14
N SER A 102 -17.11 5.85 -18.22
CA SER A 102 -17.57 6.94 -19.09
C SER A 102 -18.94 6.65 -19.73
N GLN A 103 -19.25 5.39 -19.99
CA GLN A 103 -20.54 4.99 -20.55
C GLN A 103 -21.68 5.08 -19.52
N GLY A 104 -21.42 4.74 -18.25
CA GLY A 104 -22.44 4.77 -17.20
C GLY A 104 -22.60 6.09 -16.47
N ALA A 105 -21.54 6.92 -16.41
CA ALA A 105 -21.56 8.15 -15.60
C ALA A 105 -22.45 9.26 -16.19
N GLY A 106 -22.74 9.23 -17.49
CA GLY A 106 -23.49 10.28 -18.20
C GLY A 106 -22.78 11.63 -18.33
N ASP A 107 -21.76 11.89 -17.50
CA ASP A 107 -20.82 13.01 -17.55
C ASP A 107 -19.38 12.49 -17.70
N VAL A 108 -18.70 12.96 -18.74
CA VAL A 108 -17.31 12.58 -19.08
C VAL A 108 -16.31 13.08 -18.03
N LEU A 109 -16.67 14.09 -17.23
CA LEU A 109 -15.82 14.67 -16.18
C LEU A 109 -16.11 14.11 -14.78
N ALA A 110 -17.09 13.22 -14.63
CA ALA A 110 -17.41 12.64 -13.34
C ALA A 110 -16.24 11.81 -12.81
N THR A 111 -15.82 12.09 -11.57
CA THR A 111 -14.75 11.35 -10.91
C THR A 111 -15.30 10.07 -10.26
N PRO A 112 -14.66 8.91 -10.47
CA PRO A 112 -15.04 7.69 -9.78
C PRO A 112 -15.00 7.80 -8.26
N THR A 113 -16.06 7.34 -7.59
CA THR A 113 -16.07 7.12 -6.14
C THR A 113 -16.39 5.66 -5.85
N ILE A 114 -15.96 5.15 -4.68
CA ILE A 114 -16.27 3.77 -4.28
C ILE A 114 -17.79 3.57 -4.21
N ASP A 115 -18.52 4.51 -3.62
CA ASP A 115 -19.97 4.44 -3.45
C ASP A 115 -20.74 4.34 -4.77
N THR A 116 -20.23 4.95 -5.84
CA THR A 116 -20.90 5.00 -7.15
C THR A 116 -20.35 3.95 -8.13
N TRP A 117 -19.27 3.26 -7.78
CA TRP A 117 -18.53 2.36 -8.68
C TRP A 117 -19.40 1.31 -9.36
N LYS A 118 -20.07 0.46 -8.55
CA LYS A 118 -20.85 -0.67 -9.08
C LYS A 118 -22.04 -0.18 -9.89
N ALA A 119 -22.75 0.83 -9.40
CA ALA A 119 -23.90 1.41 -10.09
C ALA A 119 -23.53 2.06 -11.43
N THR A 120 -22.33 2.65 -11.52
CA THR A 120 -21.87 3.36 -12.72
C THR A 120 -21.25 2.41 -13.73
N THR A 121 -20.38 1.50 -13.30
CA THR A 121 -19.62 0.63 -14.22
C THR A 121 -20.32 -0.68 -14.55
N GLY A 122 -21.19 -1.17 -13.65
CA GLY A 122 -21.73 -2.53 -13.72
C GLY A 122 -20.70 -3.64 -13.43
N LEU A 123 -19.47 -3.29 -13.04
CA LEU A 123 -18.37 -4.25 -12.87
C LEU A 123 -18.22 -4.73 -11.42
N PRO A 124 -17.78 -5.99 -11.19
CA PRO A 124 -17.46 -6.48 -9.85
C PRO A 124 -16.23 -5.79 -9.25
N TRP A 125 -16.02 -5.98 -7.94
CA TRP A 125 -14.88 -5.36 -7.26
C TRP A 125 -13.53 -5.84 -7.79
N PHE A 126 -13.44 -7.03 -8.37
CA PHE A 126 -12.22 -7.46 -9.07
C PHE A 126 -11.75 -6.44 -10.12
N ALA A 127 -12.65 -5.88 -10.92
CA ALA A 127 -12.27 -4.93 -11.98
C ALA A 127 -11.70 -3.63 -11.42
N PHE A 128 -12.13 -3.23 -10.21
CA PHE A 128 -11.54 -2.12 -9.46
C PHE A 128 -10.09 -2.44 -9.04
N TRP A 129 -9.84 -3.68 -8.62
CA TRP A 129 -8.53 -4.11 -8.11
C TRP A 129 -7.53 -4.54 -9.17
N ALA A 130 -7.97 -5.01 -10.32
CA ALA A 130 -7.15 -5.76 -11.28
C ALA A 130 -5.80 -5.08 -11.60
N LYS A 131 -5.78 -3.75 -11.80
CA LYS A 131 -4.55 -3.00 -12.05
C LYS A 131 -3.62 -2.94 -10.83
N GLU A 132 -4.17 -2.75 -9.62
CA GLU A 132 -3.36 -2.72 -8.40
C GLU A 132 -2.81 -4.13 -8.06
N LEU A 133 -3.57 -5.19 -8.36
CA LEU A 133 -3.10 -6.57 -8.22
C LEU A 133 -1.87 -6.84 -9.11
N LEU A 134 -1.89 -6.37 -10.36
CA LEU A 134 -0.73 -6.45 -11.26
C LEU A 134 0.45 -5.63 -10.73
N ARG A 135 0.20 -4.40 -10.29
CA ARG A 135 1.23 -3.51 -9.75
C ARG A 135 1.92 -4.07 -8.51
N TRP A 136 1.15 -4.63 -7.58
CA TRP A 136 1.67 -5.20 -6.35
C TRP A 136 2.13 -6.65 -6.50
N GLY A 137 1.85 -7.28 -7.65
CA GLY A 137 2.12 -8.68 -7.95
C GLY A 137 1.47 -9.63 -6.96
N THR A 138 0.19 -9.45 -6.69
CA THR A 138 -0.54 -10.32 -5.76
C THR A 138 -1.90 -10.67 -6.32
N LEU A 139 -2.38 -11.88 -6.02
CA LEU A 139 -3.75 -12.29 -6.34
C LEU A 139 -4.77 -11.86 -5.28
N ASP A 140 -4.34 -11.27 -4.17
CA ASP A 140 -5.21 -10.93 -3.05
C ASP A 140 -5.42 -9.40 -2.93
N PRO A 141 -6.65 -8.90 -3.17
CA PRO A 141 -7.01 -7.49 -2.96
C PRO A 141 -6.70 -6.97 -1.56
N PHE A 142 -6.83 -7.80 -0.52
CA PHE A 142 -6.47 -7.41 0.84
C PHE A 142 -4.97 -7.11 0.95
N VAL A 143 -4.13 -7.97 0.36
CA VAL A 143 -2.66 -7.78 0.35
C VAL A 143 -2.29 -6.52 -0.43
N ALA A 144 -2.87 -6.31 -1.61
CA ALA A 144 -2.65 -5.10 -2.40
C ALA A 144 -3.06 -3.83 -1.64
N PHE A 145 -4.20 -3.88 -0.96
CA PHE A 145 -4.69 -2.79 -0.10
C PHE A 145 -3.74 -2.48 1.06
N ALA A 146 -3.34 -3.51 1.82
CA ALA A 146 -2.47 -3.34 2.98
C ALA A 146 -1.10 -2.76 2.59
N LEU A 147 -0.55 -3.16 1.45
CA LEU A 147 0.67 -2.58 0.88
C LEU A 147 0.47 -1.15 0.41
N SER A 148 -0.65 -0.85 -0.25
CA SER A 148 -0.98 0.48 -0.77
C SER A 148 -1.10 1.53 0.33
N LEU A 149 -1.66 1.17 1.48
CA LEU A 149 -1.79 2.05 2.64
C LEU A 149 -0.59 2.02 3.58
N GLY A 150 0.43 1.20 3.31
CA GLY A 150 1.58 1.03 4.21
C GLY A 150 1.24 0.38 5.56
N VAL A 151 0.06 -0.25 5.65
CA VAL A 151 -0.37 -1.03 6.83
C VAL A 151 0.56 -2.24 7.03
N ALA A 152 1.06 -2.80 5.93
CA ALA A 152 2.09 -3.83 5.91
C ALA A 152 3.27 -3.40 5.02
N LYS A 153 4.47 -3.89 5.31
CA LYS A 153 5.71 -3.59 4.56
C LYS A 153 6.07 -4.68 3.55
N SER A 154 5.42 -5.85 3.62
CA SER A 154 5.69 -6.99 2.74
C SER A 154 4.44 -7.83 2.51
N ARG A 155 4.41 -8.60 1.41
CA ARG A 155 3.29 -9.51 1.12
C ARG A 155 3.04 -10.53 2.24
N PRO A 156 4.06 -11.20 2.85
CA PRO A 156 3.82 -12.12 3.95
C PRO A 156 3.29 -11.44 5.22
N GLU A 157 3.74 -10.21 5.51
CA GLU A 157 3.20 -9.44 6.63
C GLU A 157 1.74 -9.07 6.40
N ALA A 158 1.39 -8.64 5.18
CA ALA A 158 0.01 -8.38 4.81
C ALA A 158 -0.83 -9.66 4.93
N ASP A 159 -0.39 -10.78 4.35
CA ASP A 159 -1.10 -12.07 4.40
C ASP A 159 -1.38 -12.52 5.85
N ALA A 160 -0.42 -12.34 6.77
CA ALA A 160 -0.61 -12.65 8.19
C ALA A 160 -1.72 -11.82 8.86
N MET A 161 -2.08 -10.65 8.32
CA MET A 161 -3.18 -9.82 8.81
C MET A 161 -4.56 -10.25 8.28
N ARG A 162 -4.60 -11.13 7.27
CA ARG A 162 -5.85 -11.54 6.59
C ARG A 162 -6.87 -12.10 7.57
N ALA A 163 -6.44 -12.95 8.50
CA ALA A 163 -7.33 -13.56 9.50
C ALA A 163 -8.02 -12.51 10.40
N GLN A 164 -7.34 -11.40 10.71
CA GLN A 164 -7.92 -10.31 11.51
C GLN A 164 -9.02 -9.58 10.75
N TYR A 165 -8.84 -9.38 9.44
CA TYR A 165 -9.84 -8.77 8.59
C TYR A 165 -11.07 -9.69 8.39
N ILE A 166 -10.86 -10.99 8.21
CA ILE A 166 -11.98 -11.94 8.14
C ILE A 166 -12.77 -11.98 9.45
N ALA A 167 -12.10 -12.01 10.61
CA ALA A 167 -12.77 -11.95 11.90
C ALA A 167 -13.58 -10.64 12.06
N TRP A 168 -13.05 -9.51 11.59
CA TRP A 168 -13.78 -8.24 11.58
C TRP A 168 -15.02 -8.28 10.68
N LEU A 169 -14.96 -8.93 9.51
CA LEU A 169 -16.14 -9.12 8.66
C LEU A 169 -17.22 -9.97 9.36
N ASP A 170 -16.82 -11.04 10.06
CA ASP A 170 -17.72 -11.90 10.82
C ASP A 170 -18.41 -11.16 11.98
N GLU A 171 -17.74 -10.16 12.56
CA GLU A 171 -18.28 -9.33 13.64
C GLU A 171 -19.20 -8.21 13.12
N GLU A 172 -18.82 -7.54 12.03
CA GLU A 172 -19.54 -6.36 11.51
C GLU A 172 -20.71 -6.71 10.57
N LEU A 173 -20.61 -7.82 9.84
CA LEU A 173 -21.59 -8.19 8.81
C LEU A 173 -22.31 -9.48 9.20
N ILE A 174 -23.65 -9.44 9.19
CA ILE A 174 -24.49 -10.59 9.55
C ILE A 174 -24.32 -11.74 8.54
N ILE A 175 -24.24 -11.42 7.25
CA ILE A 175 -24.01 -12.36 6.15
C ILE A 175 -23.12 -11.63 5.15
N TRP A 176 -22.03 -12.26 4.73
CA TRP A 176 -21.10 -11.70 3.74
C TRP A 176 -20.64 -12.79 2.76
N ASN A 177 -20.21 -12.38 1.56
CA ASN A 177 -19.78 -13.25 0.47
C ASN A 177 -18.40 -12.83 -0.12
N GLY A 178 -18.00 -13.44 -1.25
CA GLY A 178 -16.71 -13.16 -1.88
C GLY A 178 -16.50 -11.71 -2.31
N GLU A 179 -17.54 -11.02 -2.79
CA GLU A 179 -17.43 -9.60 -3.13
C GLU A 179 -17.20 -8.75 -1.88
N ASP A 180 -17.83 -9.08 -0.75
CA ASP A 180 -17.64 -8.35 0.50
C ASP A 180 -16.21 -8.47 1.05
N GLN A 181 -15.54 -9.61 0.82
CA GLN A 181 -14.13 -9.82 1.18
C GLN A 181 -13.16 -8.90 0.42
N ILE A 182 -13.57 -8.42 -0.75
CA ILE A 182 -12.72 -7.60 -1.62
C ILE A 182 -13.35 -6.22 -1.84
N ASP A 183 -14.35 -5.86 -1.05
CA ASP A 183 -14.99 -4.55 -1.12
C ASP A 183 -14.03 -3.48 -0.56
N PRO A 184 -13.64 -2.47 -1.38
CA PRO A 184 -12.78 -1.38 -0.92
C PRO A 184 -13.34 -0.60 0.28
N SER A 185 -14.67 -0.47 0.40
CA SER A 185 -15.31 0.19 1.54
C SER A 185 -15.10 -0.59 2.84
N ASN A 186 -15.24 -1.92 2.80
CA ASN A 186 -15.02 -2.79 3.96
C ASN A 186 -13.54 -2.76 4.38
N LEU A 187 -12.62 -2.84 3.42
CA LEU A 187 -11.18 -2.73 3.68
C LEU A 187 -10.82 -1.38 4.31
N LEU A 188 -11.39 -0.28 3.82
CA LEU A 188 -11.21 1.05 4.41
C LEU A 188 -11.80 1.14 5.82
N ALA A 189 -12.98 0.59 6.05
CA ALA A 189 -13.61 0.56 7.37
C ALA A 189 -12.74 -0.20 8.39
N TRP A 190 -12.27 -1.40 8.03
CA TRP A 190 -11.33 -2.17 8.84
C TRP A 190 -10.03 -1.40 9.12
N SER A 191 -9.42 -0.74 8.13
CA SER A 191 -8.18 0.01 8.35
C SER A 191 -8.31 1.14 9.39
N ARG A 192 -9.53 1.70 9.55
CA ARG A 192 -9.80 2.72 10.57
C ARG A 192 -9.80 2.14 11.98
N THR A 193 -10.21 0.88 12.17
CA THR A 193 -10.18 0.23 13.49
C THR A 193 -8.75 0.02 13.98
N LEU A 194 -7.80 -0.30 13.07
CA LEU A 194 -6.38 -0.38 13.39
C LEU A 194 -5.81 0.94 13.91
N ARG A 195 -6.19 2.06 13.29
CA ARG A 195 -5.76 3.40 13.73
C ARG A 195 -6.28 3.73 15.13
N VAL A 196 -7.53 3.39 15.42
CA VAL A 196 -8.12 3.58 16.76
C VAL A 196 -7.36 2.75 17.79
N GLN A 197 -7.06 1.49 17.51
CA GLN A 197 -6.28 0.63 18.41
C GLN A 197 -4.84 1.14 18.64
N GLN A 198 -4.21 1.75 17.63
CA GLN A 198 -2.90 2.39 17.81
C GLN A 198 -2.98 3.63 18.71
N VAL A 199 -4.05 4.42 18.62
CA VAL A 199 -4.26 5.61 19.47
C VAL A 199 -4.55 5.21 20.92
N ASP A 200 -5.29 4.13 21.14
CA ASP A 200 -5.64 3.61 22.47
C ASP A 200 -4.51 2.82 23.13
N SER A 201 -3.44 2.51 22.39
CA SER A 201 -2.25 1.89 22.97
C SER A 201 -1.60 2.82 24.00
N PRO A 202 -1.25 2.34 25.21
CA PRO A 202 -0.78 3.19 26.30
C PRO A 202 0.44 3.99 25.85
N ARG A 203 0.32 5.32 25.96
CA ARG A 203 1.39 6.28 25.66
C ARG A 203 2.60 5.90 26.51
N ARG A 204 3.62 5.29 25.90
CA ARG A 204 4.81 4.87 26.66
C ARG A 204 5.49 6.10 27.25
N ALA A 205 5.93 5.97 28.50
CA ALA A 205 6.54 7.06 29.25
C ALA A 205 7.70 7.70 28.46
N PRO A 206 7.82 9.03 28.49
CA PRO A 206 8.88 9.71 27.78
C PRO A 206 10.26 9.35 28.35
N ILE A 207 11.25 9.23 27.48
CA ILE A 207 12.66 9.00 27.88
C ILE A 207 13.37 10.36 27.89
N ALA A 208 13.95 10.71 29.03
CA ALA A 208 14.77 11.90 29.17
C ALA A 208 16.08 11.72 28.37
N ALA A 209 16.32 12.62 27.42
CA ALA A 209 17.54 12.65 26.61
C ALA A 209 18.28 13.99 26.76
N ALA A 210 19.60 13.94 26.66
CA ALA A 210 20.47 15.11 26.60
C ALA A 210 20.88 15.36 25.14
N LEU A 211 20.71 16.60 24.66
CA LEU A 211 21.17 16.98 23.33
C LEU A 211 22.70 16.94 23.27
N SER A 212 23.24 16.44 22.15
CA SER A 212 24.68 16.32 21.94
C SER A 212 25.15 16.79 20.57
N GLY A 213 24.24 17.03 19.61
CA GLY A 213 24.57 17.51 18.26
C GLY A 213 23.57 18.52 17.69
N THR A 214 22.70 19.08 18.53
CA THR A 214 21.78 20.17 18.17
C THR A 214 21.55 21.06 19.39
N ASP A 215 21.21 22.33 19.16
CA ASP A 215 20.78 23.28 20.20
C ASP A 215 19.28 23.20 20.51
N GLY A 216 18.55 22.33 19.80
CA GLY A 216 17.14 22.08 20.04
C GLY A 216 16.18 23.11 19.42
N ARG A 217 16.67 24.12 18.67
CA ARG A 217 15.81 25.19 18.11
C ARG A 217 14.73 24.70 17.15
N GLY A 218 14.95 23.57 16.48
CA GLY A 218 13.98 22.95 15.59
C GLY A 218 12.75 22.35 16.28
N GLY A 219 12.70 22.28 17.62
CA GLY A 219 11.53 21.85 18.39
C GLY A 219 11.26 20.34 18.34
N ARG A 220 11.26 19.76 17.14
CA ARG A 220 11.08 18.32 16.88
C ARG A 220 12.09 17.80 15.87
N TYR A 221 12.63 16.63 16.14
CA TYR A 221 13.60 15.96 15.27
C TYR A 221 13.23 14.50 15.06
N ALA A 222 13.19 14.07 13.80
CA ALA A 222 13.08 12.66 13.46
C ALA A 222 14.43 11.96 13.72
N VAL A 223 14.40 10.85 14.46
CA VAL A 223 15.58 10.13 14.90
C VAL A 223 15.46 8.62 14.81
N ILE A 224 16.61 7.97 14.69
CA ILE A 224 16.82 6.52 14.71
C ILE A 224 17.58 6.19 16.01
N PRO A 225 17.01 5.38 16.92
CA PRO A 225 17.69 5.00 18.14
C PRO A 225 18.72 3.89 17.88
N VAL A 226 19.95 4.09 18.35
CA VAL A 226 21.02 3.09 18.33
C VAL A 226 21.46 2.81 19.76
N ARG A 227 21.13 1.61 20.26
CA ARG A 227 21.55 1.17 21.59
C ARG A 227 23.02 0.76 21.60
N SER A 228 23.78 1.31 22.55
CA SER A 228 25.17 0.97 22.83
C SER A 228 25.31 0.74 24.33
N GLY A 229 25.22 -0.52 24.75
CA GLY A 229 25.15 -0.88 26.18
C GLY A 229 23.90 -0.32 26.86
N GLU A 230 24.12 0.47 27.91
CA GLU A 230 23.09 1.15 28.71
C GLU A 230 22.66 2.50 28.15
N ARG A 231 23.20 2.92 27.00
CA ARG A 231 22.87 4.20 26.40
C ARG A 231 22.18 4.04 25.05
N ILE A 232 21.32 4.99 24.73
CA ILE A 232 20.71 5.16 23.41
C ILE A 232 21.31 6.40 22.78
N ARG A 233 21.85 6.24 21.58
CA ARG A 233 22.24 7.34 20.70
C ARG A 233 21.09 7.61 19.74
N TRP A 234 20.62 8.84 19.68
CA TRP A 234 19.54 9.24 18.82
C TRP A 234 20.12 9.93 17.59
N LEU A 235 20.10 9.25 16.45
CA LEU A 235 20.72 9.71 15.21
C LEU A 235 19.67 10.31 14.29
N ASP A 236 20.01 11.32 13.49
CA ASP A 236 19.16 11.74 12.37
C ASP A 236 19.20 10.75 11.20
N ALA A 237 18.49 11.04 10.12
CA ALA A 237 18.47 10.20 8.92
C ALA A 237 19.83 10.08 8.21
N SER A 238 20.73 11.03 8.44
CA SER A 238 22.09 11.06 7.89
C SER A 238 23.12 10.38 8.80
N GLY A 239 22.70 9.90 9.98
CA GLY A 239 23.55 9.24 10.97
C GLY A 239 24.21 10.19 11.98
N PHE A 240 23.91 11.50 11.95
CA PHE A 240 24.44 12.44 12.93
C PHE A 240 23.72 12.31 14.27
N ARG A 241 24.49 12.26 15.36
CA ARG A 241 23.93 12.09 16.70
C ARG A 241 23.35 13.41 17.21
N LEU A 242 22.04 13.44 17.41
CA LEU A 242 21.33 14.60 17.96
C LEU A 242 21.27 14.57 19.49
N ALA A 243 21.08 13.40 20.09
CA ALA A 243 20.94 13.27 21.55
C ALA A 243 21.45 11.92 22.09
N VAL A 244 21.59 11.84 23.41
CA VAL A 244 21.91 10.62 24.16
C VAL A 244 20.97 10.48 25.34
N SER A 245 20.50 9.26 25.62
CA SER A 245 19.78 8.94 26.85
C SER A 245 20.28 7.64 27.45
N ASN A 246 19.91 7.38 28.71
CA ASN A 246 20.00 6.03 29.25
C ASN A 246 18.91 5.15 28.60
N ALA A 247 19.19 3.86 28.46
CA ALA A 247 18.26 2.87 27.96
C ALA A 247 17.37 2.41 29.12
N PRO A 248 16.05 2.67 29.08
CA PRO A 248 15.15 2.12 30.09
C PRO A 248 15.09 0.59 29.97
N GLU A 249 14.70 -0.03 31.08
CA GLU A 249 14.44 -1.47 31.11
C GLU A 249 13.34 -1.84 30.09
N GLY A 250 13.54 -2.93 29.35
CA GLY A 250 12.62 -3.33 28.28
C GLY A 250 12.73 -2.55 26.95
N PHE A 251 13.73 -1.69 26.75
CA PHE A 251 13.91 -1.01 25.45
C PHE A 251 14.18 -2.02 24.32
N PRO A 252 13.32 -2.10 23.28
CA PRO A 252 13.40 -3.12 22.24
C PRO A 252 14.65 -2.95 21.35
N ARG A 253 15.19 -4.07 20.85
CA ARG A 253 16.14 -4.13 19.71
C ARG A 253 15.33 -4.70 18.53
N PRO A 254 14.93 -3.96 17.46
CA PRO A 254 15.73 -3.13 16.53
C PRO A 254 14.97 -1.81 16.10
N PRO A 255 15.32 -1.05 15.02
CA PRO A 255 14.97 0.38 14.95
C PRO A 255 13.59 0.64 14.30
N GLY A 256 12.76 1.40 15.01
CA GLY A 256 11.69 2.21 14.41
C GLY A 256 12.12 3.67 14.35
N LYS A 257 11.61 4.44 13.39
CA LYS A 257 11.74 5.90 13.38
C LYS A 257 11.02 6.48 14.61
N ARG A 258 11.61 7.48 15.25
CA ARG A 258 11.09 8.10 16.48
C ARG A 258 11.26 9.61 16.41
N THR A 259 10.57 10.34 17.29
CA THR A 259 10.67 11.80 17.35
C THR A 259 11.18 12.24 18.71
N ILE A 260 12.18 13.11 18.69
CA ILE A 260 12.62 13.88 19.85
C ILE A 260 11.84 15.19 19.87
N THR A 261 11.23 15.55 21.01
CA THR A 261 10.63 16.88 21.23
C THR A 261 11.40 17.62 22.32
N THR A 262 11.78 18.87 22.04
CA THR A 262 12.54 19.71 22.98
C THR A 262 11.59 20.69 23.69
N SER A 263 11.54 20.64 25.03
CA SER A 263 10.83 21.65 25.84
C SER A 263 11.82 22.25 26.85
N SER A 264 12.37 23.41 26.51
CA SER A 264 13.38 24.15 27.29
C SER A 264 14.77 23.51 27.37
N SER A 265 15.78 24.37 27.53
CA SER A 265 17.20 24.21 27.16
C SER A 265 18.02 23.16 27.91
N ARG A 266 17.44 22.27 28.73
CA ARG A 266 18.21 21.20 29.41
C ARG A 266 17.50 19.85 29.57
N VAL A 267 16.26 19.67 29.12
CA VAL A 267 15.59 18.36 29.20
C VAL A 267 14.78 18.11 27.93
N VAL A 268 15.08 16.99 27.28
CA VAL A 268 14.39 16.56 26.07
C VAL A 268 13.57 15.32 26.36
N THR A 269 12.31 15.39 25.95
CA THR A 269 11.32 14.34 26.14
C THR A 269 11.22 13.59 24.82
N SER A 270 11.75 12.37 24.73
CA SER A 270 11.47 11.53 23.56
C SER A 270 10.08 10.92 23.72
N LEU A 271 9.15 11.26 22.84
CA LEU A 271 7.84 10.61 22.79
C LEU A 271 7.96 9.33 21.98
N LEU A 272 7.44 8.25 22.54
CA LEU A 272 7.28 6.97 21.84
C LEU A 272 6.00 7.04 21.01
N TYR A 273 6.05 7.72 19.86
CA TYR A 273 5.36 7.38 18.61
C TYR A 273 5.70 8.40 17.52
N ALA A 274 5.94 7.92 16.31
CA ALA A 274 5.83 8.67 15.07
C ALA A 274 5.48 7.67 13.95
N ASP A 275 4.28 7.10 14.02
CA ASP A 275 3.60 6.68 12.80
C ASP A 275 2.92 7.94 12.24
N GLU A 276 3.39 8.32 11.06
CA GLU A 276 2.85 9.28 10.11
C GLU A 276 2.18 10.57 10.65
N VAL A 277 3.00 11.60 10.85
CA VAL A 277 2.55 12.97 10.56
C VAL A 277 3.53 13.56 9.55
N SER A 278 3.28 13.33 8.27
CA SER A 278 3.62 14.25 7.17
C SER A 278 3.24 13.67 5.80
N ARG A 279 1.97 13.79 5.46
CA ARG A 279 1.50 14.16 4.11
C ARG A 279 0.02 14.51 4.25
N HIS A 280 -0.27 15.75 4.64
CA HIS A 280 -1.46 16.57 4.30
C HIS A 280 -1.48 17.79 5.22
N GLU A 281 -0.48 18.66 5.07
CA GLU A 281 -0.56 20.07 5.51
C GLU A 281 -0.10 20.97 4.35
N ARG A 282 -0.80 20.82 3.24
CA ARG A 282 -1.07 21.91 2.30
C ARG A 282 -2.55 21.75 1.98
N LEU A 283 -3.31 22.83 2.05
CA LEU A 283 -4.78 22.91 1.94
C LEU A 283 -5.53 22.86 3.28
N SER A 284 -5.28 23.83 4.16
CA SER A 284 -6.36 24.46 4.95
C SER A 284 -5.79 25.67 5.70
N ASN A 285 -5.54 26.75 4.96
CA ASN A 285 -5.55 28.08 5.56
C ASN A 285 -6.04 29.07 4.49
N ARG A 286 -7.35 28.95 4.20
CA ARG A 286 -8.15 30.04 3.66
C ARG A 286 -9.35 30.20 4.59
N GLU A 287 -9.36 31.37 5.22
CA GLU A 287 -10.51 32.10 5.79
C GLU A 287 -11.24 31.47 6.98
N VAL A 288 -11.09 32.10 8.16
CA VAL A 288 -12.16 32.89 8.80
C VAL A 288 -11.51 33.92 9.74
N VAL A 289 -11.35 35.18 9.32
CA VAL A 289 -11.64 36.37 10.16
C VAL A 289 -12.00 37.55 9.24
N ALA A 290 -13.30 37.72 9.01
CA ALA A 290 -13.99 39.00 8.81
C ALA A 290 -15.27 38.85 9.65
N GLU A 291 -15.79 39.79 10.43
CA GLU A 291 -15.85 41.25 10.39
C GLU A 291 -16.44 41.65 11.78
N ARG A 292 -16.10 42.77 12.44
CA ARG A 292 -16.79 44.06 12.26
C ARG A 292 -16.17 45.20 13.07
N ALA A 293 -16.21 46.36 12.41
CA ALA A 293 -15.94 47.72 12.84
C ALA A 293 -16.69 48.18 14.11
N HIS A 294 -16.09 49.09 14.88
CA HIS A 294 -16.54 50.48 14.89
C HIS A 294 -15.51 51.43 15.51
N VAL A 295 -15.26 52.51 14.77
CA VAL A 295 -14.56 53.74 15.15
C VAL A 295 -15.58 54.66 15.83
N PRO A 296 -15.14 55.58 16.68
CA PRO A 296 -15.50 56.98 16.44
C PRO A 296 -14.30 57.86 16.09
#